data_AF-R6HBC2-F1
#
_entry.id   AF-R6HBC2-F1
#
_cell.length_a   1.000
_cell.length_b   1.000
_cell.length_c   1.000
_cell.angle_alpha   90.00
_cell.angle_beta   90.00
_cell.angle_gamma   90.00
#
_symmetry.space_group_name_H-M   'P 1'
#
loop_
_entity.id
_entity.type
_entity.pdbx_description
1 polymer ?
#
loop_
_entity_poly.entity_id
_entity_poly.type
_entity_poly.pdbx_seq_one_letter_code
_entity_poly.pdbx_strand_id
1 'polypeptide(L)'
;MISFYGNDIKPVLETCREEEMYYVLASGTLSDSDFNGVCNNPYFLGTIGPGPEAETQAGGDMASYFWDIGARQFLILSGGASMNNYMHYARVQGMLEALAKAGGFSYTEPVETLAGTESTVVIQMGEVEIPVAPGYFSQESGQANVKEAIASGEYDALLCAYNVDTVLPYIVAREDELGHSIRTGTVDCFSRQNFDIIKTRDAFGHVPIDYIAGKYASMAGPAFAALYNAIGGDLDVVRPGGTAFRLYQGFWSATSPEEFLELYGYTTGIYENAYSCADLMQVIRGYQSTANFGSFQALTQAYDVASVKARILSK
;
A
#
# COMPACT_ATOMS: atom_id res chain seq x y z
N MET A 1 11.83 17.62 2.77
CA MET A 1 10.42 17.21 2.75
C MET A 1 10.32 15.70 2.53
N ILE A 2 9.47 15.03 3.31
CA ILE A 2 9.04 13.65 3.04
C ILE A 2 7.54 13.72 2.73
N SER A 3 7.08 13.09 1.64
CA SER A 3 5.66 12.84 1.43
C SER A 3 5.38 11.35 1.29
N PHE A 4 4.11 10.98 1.49
CA PHE A 4 3.62 9.59 1.39
C PHE A 4 2.73 9.36 0.18
N TYR A 5 2.55 10.41 -0.62
CA TYR A 5 1.64 10.45 -1.75
C TYR A 5 2.30 11.18 -2.92
N GLY A 6 2.24 10.56 -4.10
CA GLY A 6 3.03 10.94 -5.28
C GLY A 6 2.26 11.65 -6.40
N ASN A 7 0.95 11.86 -6.27
CA ASN A 7 0.10 12.35 -7.37
C ASN A 7 0.55 13.69 -7.97
N ASP A 8 1.13 14.58 -7.16
CA ASP A 8 1.52 15.93 -7.57
C ASP A 8 3.04 16.12 -7.55
N ILE A 9 3.80 15.08 -7.94
CA ILE A 9 5.27 15.09 -7.85
C ILE A 9 5.91 16.31 -8.54
N LYS A 10 5.41 16.72 -9.71
CA LYS A 10 5.96 17.87 -10.45
C LYS A 10 5.72 19.21 -9.71
N PRO A 11 4.47 19.57 -9.35
CA PRO A 11 4.23 20.75 -8.49
C PRO A 11 5.02 20.74 -7.18
N VAL A 12 5.09 19.59 -6.48
CA VAL A 12 5.84 19.46 -5.24
C VAL A 12 7.32 19.76 -5.44
N LEU A 13 7.91 19.25 -6.53
CA LEU A 13 9.32 19.51 -6.85
C LEU A 13 9.58 20.95 -7.24
N GLU A 14 8.60 21.64 -7.82
CA GLU A 14 8.71 23.08 -8.10
C GLU A 14 8.77 23.89 -6.80
N THR A 15 7.87 23.61 -5.84
CA THR A 15 7.94 24.22 -4.51
C THR A 15 9.25 23.87 -3.79
N CYS A 16 9.72 22.63 -3.91
CA CYS A 16 11.01 22.23 -3.33
C CYS A 16 12.19 23.00 -3.94
N ARG A 17 12.12 23.32 -5.24
CA ARG A 17 13.11 24.17 -5.92
C ARG A 17 13.07 25.61 -5.42
N GLU A 18 11.87 26.17 -5.23
CA GLU A 18 11.66 27.54 -4.75
C GLU A 18 12.12 27.72 -3.30
N GLU A 19 11.90 26.72 -2.46
CA GLU A 19 12.22 26.72 -1.03
C GLU A 19 13.57 26.07 -0.71
N GLU A 20 14.35 25.68 -1.74
CA GLU A 20 15.65 25.01 -1.62
C GLU A 20 15.64 23.76 -0.72
N MET A 21 14.58 22.96 -0.81
CA MET A 21 14.37 21.77 0.01
C MET A 21 14.56 20.48 -0.77
N TYR A 22 15.29 19.52 -0.20
CA TYR A 22 15.29 18.15 -0.72
C TYR A 22 13.95 17.45 -0.49
N TYR A 23 13.59 16.55 -1.41
CA TYR A 23 12.35 15.79 -1.40
C TYR A 23 12.61 14.28 -1.57
N VAL A 24 11.96 13.48 -0.73
CA VAL A 24 11.89 12.01 -0.85
C VAL A 24 10.41 11.61 -0.83
N LEU A 25 10.00 10.79 -1.80
CA LEU A 25 8.71 10.10 -1.72
C LEU A 25 8.91 8.82 -0.91
N ALA A 26 8.36 8.78 0.31
CA ALA A 26 8.46 7.64 1.21
C ALA A 26 7.15 6.85 1.21
N SER A 27 7.21 5.53 1.20
CA SER A 27 6.07 4.63 1.10
C SER A 27 5.17 4.80 -0.14
N GLY A 28 5.37 5.82 -0.96
CA GLY A 28 4.60 6.07 -2.18
C GLY A 28 5.26 5.47 -3.43
N THR A 29 4.43 5.16 -4.43
CA THR A 29 4.87 4.54 -5.69
C THR A 29 4.61 5.49 -6.85
N LEU A 30 5.63 5.69 -7.69
CA LEU A 30 5.49 6.37 -8.98
C LEU A 30 5.47 5.35 -10.10
N SER A 31 4.73 5.67 -11.17
CA SER A 31 4.87 4.98 -12.45
C SER A 31 6.30 5.15 -13.00
N ASP A 32 6.71 4.27 -13.91
CA ASP A 32 8.02 4.39 -14.56
C ASP A 32 8.15 5.69 -15.34
N SER A 33 7.07 6.12 -16.01
CA SER A 33 7.01 7.37 -16.76
C SER A 33 7.22 8.57 -15.83
N ASP A 34 6.50 8.62 -14.71
CA ASP A 34 6.60 9.72 -13.76
C ASP A 34 7.98 9.78 -13.12
N PHE A 35 8.52 8.64 -12.69
CA PHE A 35 9.86 8.58 -12.12
C PHE A 35 10.92 9.06 -13.13
N ASN A 36 10.91 8.54 -14.36
CA ASN A 36 11.85 8.93 -15.41
C ASN A 36 11.73 10.42 -15.76
N GLY A 37 10.52 10.99 -15.66
CA GLY A 37 10.27 12.40 -15.89
C GLY A 37 10.89 13.34 -14.83
N VAL A 38 11.23 12.85 -13.64
CA VAL A 38 11.72 13.68 -12.54
C VAL A 38 13.05 13.23 -11.93
N CYS A 39 13.59 12.07 -12.30
CA CYS A 39 14.78 11.48 -11.67
C CYS A 39 16.07 12.32 -11.78
N ASN A 40 16.11 13.25 -12.73
CA ASN A 40 17.22 14.19 -12.91
C ASN A 40 17.04 15.51 -12.12
N ASN A 41 15.92 15.71 -11.41
CA ASN A 41 15.71 16.90 -10.61
C ASN A 41 16.68 16.89 -9.39
N PRO A 42 17.44 17.98 -9.15
CA PRO A 42 18.45 18.03 -8.08
C PRO A 42 17.83 18.02 -6.67
N TYR A 43 16.59 18.48 -6.53
CA TYR A 43 15.87 18.46 -5.25
C TYR A 43 15.18 17.11 -4.99
N PHE A 44 15.01 16.28 -6.01
CA PHE A 44 14.40 14.95 -5.83
C PHE A 44 15.43 13.88 -5.49
N LEU A 45 15.52 13.48 -4.23
CA LEU A 45 16.47 12.44 -3.81
C LEU A 45 16.07 11.05 -4.30
N GLY A 46 14.76 10.75 -4.37
CA GLY A 46 14.28 9.47 -4.86
C GLY A 46 12.99 8.98 -4.21
N THR A 47 12.67 7.72 -4.51
CA THR A 47 11.52 7.01 -3.94
C THR A 47 11.99 5.83 -3.08
N ILE A 48 11.30 5.63 -1.96
CA ILE A 48 11.45 4.47 -1.08
C ILE A 48 10.06 3.97 -0.76
N GLY A 49 9.74 2.71 -1.04
CA GLY A 49 8.42 2.15 -0.75
C GLY A 49 8.12 0.95 -1.64
N PRO A 50 6.88 0.43 -1.60
CA PRO A 50 6.45 -0.57 -2.57
C PRO A 50 6.79 -0.17 -4.01
N GLY A 51 7.33 -1.09 -4.79
CA GLY A 51 7.49 -0.88 -6.24
C GLY A 51 6.17 -1.13 -6.98
N PRO A 52 6.06 -0.74 -8.27
CA PRO A 52 4.89 -1.04 -9.10
C PRO A 52 4.46 -2.51 -9.03
N GLU A 53 5.41 -3.45 -9.15
CA GLU A 53 5.16 -4.89 -9.07
C GLU A 53 4.61 -5.30 -7.70
N ALA A 54 5.14 -4.74 -6.60
CA ALA A 54 4.66 -5.05 -5.26
C ALA A 54 3.24 -4.53 -5.00
N GLU A 55 2.85 -3.40 -5.60
CA GLU A 55 1.48 -2.87 -5.53
C GLU A 55 0.50 -3.80 -6.28
N THR A 56 0.84 -4.20 -7.50
CA THR A 56 0.06 -5.18 -8.28
C THR A 56 -0.04 -6.52 -7.55
N GLN A 57 1.09 -7.03 -7.05
CA GLN A 57 1.14 -8.30 -6.32
C GLN A 57 0.28 -8.26 -5.05
N ALA A 58 0.31 -7.17 -4.28
CA ALA A 58 -0.50 -7.05 -3.06
C ALA A 58 -2.00 -7.15 -3.34
N GLY A 59 -2.48 -6.54 -4.43
CA GLY A 59 -3.86 -6.67 -4.88
C GLY A 59 -4.19 -8.07 -5.39
N GLY A 60 -3.30 -8.65 -6.19
CA GLY A 60 -3.48 -10.00 -6.76
C GLY A 60 -3.48 -11.12 -5.72
N ASP A 61 -2.63 -11.03 -4.70
CA ASP A 61 -2.57 -11.99 -3.59
C ASP A 61 -3.86 -11.97 -2.77
N MET A 62 -4.39 -10.76 -2.48
CA MET A 62 -5.65 -10.62 -1.77
C MET A 62 -6.82 -11.22 -2.55
N ALA A 63 -6.89 -10.95 -3.85
CA ALA A 63 -7.93 -11.50 -4.71
C ALA A 63 -7.84 -13.02 -4.83
N SER A 64 -6.64 -13.55 -4.99
CA SER A 64 -6.38 -14.99 -5.06
C SER A 64 -6.78 -15.67 -3.75
N TYR A 65 -6.43 -15.09 -2.60
CA TYR A 65 -6.83 -15.59 -1.28
C TYR A 65 -8.35 -15.75 -1.16
N PHE A 66 -9.14 -14.72 -1.50
CA PHE A 66 -10.60 -14.81 -1.42
C PHE A 66 -11.19 -15.79 -2.42
N TRP A 67 -10.63 -15.86 -3.63
CA TRP A 67 -11.05 -16.84 -4.62
C TRP A 67 -10.87 -18.29 -4.12
N ASP A 68 -9.71 -18.58 -3.53
CA ASP A 68 -9.32 -19.92 -3.06
C ASP A 68 -10.18 -20.40 -1.90
N ILE A 69 -10.69 -19.48 -1.07
CA ILE A 69 -11.65 -19.80 0.00
C ILE A 69 -13.11 -19.76 -0.45
N GLY A 70 -13.35 -19.65 -1.76
CA GLY A 70 -14.65 -19.89 -2.38
C GLY A 70 -15.48 -18.65 -2.71
N ALA A 71 -14.96 -17.43 -2.58
CA ALA A 71 -15.70 -16.23 -2.97
C ALA A 71 -15.93 -16.16 -4.49
N ARG A 72 -17.14 -15.83 -4.92
CA ARG A 72 -17.50 -15.63 -6.35
C ARG A 72 -18.19 -14.29 -6.60
N GLN A 73 -18.86 -13.76 -5.59
CA GLN A 73 -19.42 -12.41 -5.60
C GLN A 73 -18.47 -11.47 -4.88
N PHE A 74 -17.78 -10.62 -5.64
CA PHE A 74 -16.77 -9.71 -5.13
C PHE A 74 -17.31 -8.29 -5.11
N LEU A 75 -16.70 -7.41 -4.32
CA LEU A 75 -16.76 -5.95 -4.49
C LEU A 75 -15.34 -5.39 -4.41
N ILE A 76 -14.88 -4.69 -5.44
CA ILE A 76 -13.59 -3.99 -5.40
C ILE A 76 -13.82 -2.51 -5.10
N LEU A 77 -13.28 -2.03 -3.98
CA LEU A 77 -13.22 -0.59 -3.68
C LEU A 77 -11.88 -0.04 -4.18
N SER A 78 -11.90 0.65 -5.31
CA SER A 78 -10.66 1.07 -6.00
C SER A 78 -10.06 2.37 -5.45
N GLY A 79 -10.76 3.10 -4.59
CA GLY A 79 -10.25 4.32 -3.97
C GLY A 79 -9.87 5.37 -5.01
N GLY A 80 -8.70 6.01 -4.85
CA GLY A 80 -8.19 7.01 -5.79
C GLY A 80 -7.64 6.49 -7.12
N ALA A 81 -7.89 5.25 -7.54
CA ALA A 81 -7.36 4.70 -8.80
C ALA A 81 -7.69 5.59 -10.02
N SER A 82 -8.92 6.10 -10.10
CA SER A 82 -9.36 7.07 -11.12
C SER A 82 -8.93 8.52 -10.86
N MET A 83 -8.28 8.78 -9.72
CA MET A 83 -7.85 10.10 -9.28
C MET A 83 -6.33 10.23 -9.34
N ASN A 84 -5.70 9.62 -10.34
CA ASN A 84 -4.24 9.56 -10.55
C ASN A 84 -3.44 8.92 -9.41
N ASN A 85 -4.09 8.18 -8.47
CA ASN A 85 -3.35 7.41 -7.48
C ASN A 85 -2.84 6.10 -8.10
N TYR A 86 -1.58 6.13 -8.55
CA TYR A 86 -0.95 4.99 -9.18
C TYR A 86 -0.91 3.73 -8.30
N MET A 87 -0.72 3.87 -6.98
CA MET A 87 -0.71 2.72 -6.07
C MET A 87 -2.04 1.98 -6.10
N HIS A 88 -3.14 2.72 -5.96
CA HIS A 88 -4.48 2.13 -5.94
C HIS A 88 -4.84 1.53 -7.29
N TYR A 89 -4.48 2.23 -8.37
CA TYR A 89 -4.64 1.74 -9.73
C TYR A 89 -3.93 0.39 -9.92
N ALA A 90 -2.64 0.30 -9.58
CA ALA A 90 -1.86 -0.93 -9.72
C ALA A 90 -2.42 -2.09 -8.88
N ARG A 91 -2.87 -1.83 -7.64
CA ARG A 91 -3.52 -2.84 -6.79
C ARG A 91 -4.78 -3.39 -7.44
N VAL A 92 -5.63 -2.52 -7.98
CA VAL A 92 -6.90 -2.92 -8.61
C VAL A 92 -6.65 -3.71 -9.89
N GLN A 93 -5.64 -3.33 -10.69
CA GLN A 93 -5.20 -4.14 -11.82
C GLN A 93 -4.82 -5.56 -11.36
N GLY A 94 -4.01 -5.66 -10.30
CA GLY A 94 -3.61 -6.94 -9.73
C GLY A 94 -4.80 -7.79 -9.25
N MET A 95 -5.79 -7.16 -8.61
CA MET A 95 -7.03 -7.84 -8.20
C MET A 95 -7.78 -8.42 -9.40
N LEU A 96 -8.01 -7.59 -10.43
CA LEU A 96 -8.73 -8.01 -11.65
C LEU A 96 -7.98 -9.11 -12.40
N GLU A 97 -6.67 -8.96 -12.61
CA GLU A 97 -5.84 -9.96 -13.29
C GLU A 97 -5.85 -11.30 -12.54
N ALA A 98 -5.76 -11.27 -11.22
CA ALA A 98 -5.82 -12.47 -10.40
C ALA A 98 -7.17 -13.18 -10.50
N LEU A 99 -8.29 -12.44 -10.44
CA LEU A 99 -9.64 -13.00 -10.58
C LEU A 99 -9.85 -13.60 -11.98
N ALA A 100 -9.43 -12.91 -13.04
CA ALA A 100 -9.50 -13.42 -14.41
C ALA A 100 -8.70 -14.71 -14.59
N LYS A 101 -7.47 -14.74 -14.07
CA LYS A 101 -6.62 -15.93 -14.09
C LYS A 101 -7.25 -17.09 -13.32
N ALA A 102 -7.76 -16.83 -12.12
CA ALA A 102 -8.33 -17.86 -11.26
C ALA A 102 -9.64 -18.44 -11.79
N GLY A 103 -10.48 -17.59 -12.41
CA GLY A 103 -11.72 -17.99 -13.06
C GLY A 103 -11.58 -18.51 -14.49
N GLY A 104 -10.40 -18.40 -15.09
CA GLY A 104 -10.16 -18.84 -16.47
C GLY A 104 -10.96 -18.04 -17.51
N PHE A 105 -11.21 -16.76 -17.25
CA PHE A 105 -11.96 -15.86 -18.13
C PHE A 105 -11.12 -14.66 -18.56
N SER A 106 -11.60 -13.95 -19.57
CA SER A 106 -11.03 -12.69 -20.03
C SER A 106 -12.09 -11.60 -19.98
N TYR A 107 -11.70 -10.41 -19.51
CA TYR A 107 -12.58 -9.25 -19.55
C TYR A 107 -12.82 -8.77 -20.98
N THR A 108 -14.03 -8.25 -21.23
CA THR A 108 -14.37 -7.60 -22.52
C THR A 108 -13.62 -6.27 -22.66
N GLU A 109 -13.57 -5.50 -21.57
CA GLU A 109 -12.82 -4.24 -21.48
C GLU A 109 -11.40 -4.50 -20.93
N PRO A 110 -10.39 -3.72 -21.34
CA PRO A 110 -9.04 -3.83 -20.78
C PRO A 110 -9.03 -3.62 -19.26
N VAL A 111 -8.16 -4.34 -18.56
CA VAL A 111 -7.98 -4.22 -17.10
C VAL A 111 -7.63 -2.80 -16.71
N GLU A 112 -6.83 -2.11 -17.53
CA GLU A 112 -6.46 -0.71 -17.35
C GLU A 112 -7.70 0.20 -17.27
N THR A 113 -8.65 0.01 -18.19
CA THR A 113 -9.89 0.78 -18.24
C THR A 113 -10.76 0.49 -17.02
N LEU A 114 -10.89 -0.78 -16.65
CA LEU A 114 -11.70 -1.21 -15.51
C LEU A 114 -11.13 -0.72 -14.18
N ALA A 115 -9.80 -0.81 -14.00
CA ALA A 115 -9.13 -0.35 -12.79
C ALA A 115 -9.20 1.18 -12.60
N GLY A 116 -9.18 1.92 -13.71
CA GLY A 116 -9.23 3.38 -13.74
C GLY A 116 -10.64 3.98 -13.87
N THR A 117 -11.71 3.18 -13.74
CA THR A 117 -13.08 3.66 -13.94
C THR A 117 -13.45 4.83 -13.02
N GLU A 118 -14.13 5.85 -13.54
CA GLU A 118 -14.60 7.02 -12.77
C GLU A 118 -15.98 6.81 -12.13
N SER A 119 -16.73 5.81 -12.59
CA SER A 119 -18.03 5.39 -12.04
C SER A 119 -18.03 3.89 -11.73
N THR A 120 -18.98 3.47 -10.90
CA THR A 120 -19.13 2.04 -10.59
C THR A 120 -19.46 1.26 -11.87
N VAL A 121 -18.69 0.19 -12.13
CA VAL A 121 -18.96 -0.78 -13.20
C VAL A 121 -19.22 -2.14 -12.59
N VAL A 122 -20.13 -2.91 -13.17
CA VAL A 122 -20.43 -4.29 -12.74
C VAL A 122 -19.94 -5.23 -13.83
N ILE A 123 -18.97 -6.07 -13.48
CA ILE A 123 -18.39 -7.05 -14.41
C ILE A 123 -19.01 -8.41 -14.11
N GLN A 124 -19.70 -9.00 -15.10
CA GLN A 124 -20.28 -10.34 -14.99
C GLN A 124 -19.49 -11.36 -15.82
N MET A 125 -19.03 -12.43 -15.19
CA MET A 125 -18.26 -13.52 -15.81
C MET A 125 -18.85 -14.88 -15.41
N GLY A 126 -19.89 -15.32 -16.13
CA GLY A 126 -20.63 -16.51 -15.75
C GLY A 126 -21.32 -16.33 -14.39
N GLU A 127 -20.94 -17.14 -13.41
CA GLU A 127 -21.45 -17.06 -12.02
C GLU A 127 -20.67 -16.06 -11.14
N VAL A 128 -19.61 -15.44 -11.66
CA VAL A 128 -18.77 -14.49 -10.93
C VAL A 128 -19.24 -13.06 -11.22
N GLU A 129 -19.51 -12.29 -10.17
CA GLU A 129 -19.80 -10.85 -10.24
C GLU A 129 -18.70 -10.04 -9.56
N ILE A 130 -18.22 -8.98 -10.22
CA ILE A 130 -17.15 -8.12 -9.72
C ILE A 130 -17.51 -6.65 -10.01
N PRO A 131 -18.25 -5.97 -9.12
CA PRO A 131 -18.37 -4.53 -9.17
C PRO A 131 -17.05 -3.86 -8.76
N VAL A 132 -16.66 -2.82 -9.50
CA VAL A 132 -15.52 -1.97 -9.19
C VAL A 132 -16.06 -0.58 -8.89
N ALA A 133 -15.96 -0.15 -7.63
CA ALA A 133 -16.49 1.11 -7.14
C ALA A 133 -15.34 2.12 -6.85
N PRO A 134 -15.26 3.22 -7.61
CA PRO A 134 -14.20 4.21 -7.44
C PRO A 134 -14.52 5.28 -6.41
N GLY A 135 -13.45 5.91 -5.91
CA GLY A 135 -13.49 7.05 -5.02
C GLY A 135 -13.11 6.71 -3.58
N TYR A 136 -12.61 7.72 -2.86
CA TYR A 136 -12.35 7.62 -1.43
C TYR A 136 -13.64 7.86 -0.65
N PHE A 137 -13.91 7.02 0.35
CA PHE A 137 -15.00 7.28 1.27
C PHE A 137 -14.83 8.60 2.06
N SER A 138 -13.58 9.01 2.31
CA SER A 138 -13.24 10.28 2.97
C SER A 138 -13.50 11.53 2.13
N GLN A 139 -13.85 11.38 0.84
CA GLN A 139 -14.18 12.48 -0.05
C GLN A 139 -15.66 12.37 -0.47
N GLU A 140 -16.37 13.51 -0.47
CA GLU A 140 -17.80 13.56 -0.81
C GLU A 140 -18.09 12.94 -2.19
N SER A 141 -17.22 13.18 -3.18
CA SER A 141 -17.33 12.63 -4.53
C SER A 141 -17.23 11.11 -4.60
N GLY A 142 -16.45 10.48 -3.72
CA GLY A 142 -16.33 9.02 -3.66
C GLY A 142 -17.35 8.36 -2.75
N GLN A 143 -17.88 9.09 -1.78
CA GLN A 143 -18.75 8.53 -0.75
C GLN A 143 -20.06 7.95 -1.32
N ALA A 144 -20.67 8.61 -2.31
CA ALA A 144 -21.91 8.14 -2.93
C ALA A 144 -21.70 6.79 -3.63
N ASN A 145 -20.69 6.69 -4.50
CA ASN A 145 -20.36 5.47 -5.24
C ASN A 145 -20.09 4.29 -4.30
N VAL A 146 -19.28 4.51 -3.26
CA VAL A 146 -18.90 3.45 -2.31
C VAL A 146 -20.11 2.98 -1.50
N LYS A 147 -20.97 3.91 -1.02
CA LYS A 147 -22.19 3.54 -0.28
C LYS A 147 -23.16 2.74 -1.15
N GLU A 148 -23.40 3.21 -2.37
CA GLU A 148 -24.31 2.55 -3.30
C GLU A 148 -23.80 1.16 -3.67
N ALA A 149 -22.49 1.02 -3.95
CA ALA A 149 -21.88 -0.27 -4.24
C ALA A 149 -22.07 -1.25 -3.08
N ILE A 150 -21.72 -0.87 -1.84
CA ILE A 150 -21.91 -1.73 -0.66
C ILE A 150 -23.40 -2.13 -0.48
N ALA A 151 -24.33 -1.20 -0.67
CA ALA A 151 -25.75 -1.44 -0.46
C ALA A 151 -26.42 -2.30 -1.55
N SER A 152 -25.86 -2.33 -2.76
CA SER A 152 -26.54 -2.89 -3.95
C SER A 152 -26.36 -4.39 -4.15
N GLY A 153 -25.29 -4.99 -3.62
CA GLY A 153 -24.97 -6.40 -3.86
C GLY A 153 -24.98 -7.29 -2.63
N GLU A 154 -24.96 -8.59 -2.90
CA GLU A 154 -24.68 -9.64 -1.92
C GLU A 154 -23.29 -10.17 -2.23
N TYR A 155 -22.32 -9.84 -1.38
CA TYR A 155 -20.90 -10.11 -1.65
C TYR A 155 -20.38 -11.20 -0.72
N ASP A 156 -19.63 -12.14 -1.30
CA ASP A 156 -18.82 -13.10 -0.53
C ASP A 156 -17.57 -12.42 0.02
N ALA A 157 -16.99 -11.50 -0.75
CA ALA A 157 -15.76 -10.81 -0.41
C ALA A 157 -15.70 -9.35 -0.89
N LEU A 158 -15.19 -8.46 -0.04
CA LEU A 158 -14.87 -7.07 -0.35
C LEU A 158 -13.36 -6.87 -0.36
N LEU A 159 -12.83 -6.36 -1.46
CA LEU A 159 -11.42 -6.12 -1.72
C LEU A 159 -11.16 -4.61 -1.73
N CYS A 160 -10.56 -4.09 -0.67
CA CYS A 160 -10.30 -2.66 -0.55
C CYS A 160 -8.85 -2.32 -0.94
N ALA A 161 -8.65 -1.45 -1.92
CA ALA A 161 -7.33 -0.99 -2.32
C ALA A 161 -6.70 0.03 -1.33
N TYR A 162 -7.41 0.35 -0.24
CA TYR A 162 -7.05 1.35 0.76
C TYR A 162 -7.64 1.02 2.15
N ASN A 163 -7.49 1.93 3.11
CA ASN A 163 -7.96 1.76 4.49
C ASN A 163 -9.47 1.46 4.57
N VAL A 164 -9.83 0.39 5.30
CA VAL A 164 -11.21 -0.12 5.37
C VAL A 164 -12.02 0.47 6.53
N ASP A 165 -11.36 1.08 7.52
CA ASP A 165 -11.98 1.62 8.72
C ASP A 165 -13.11 2.62 8.43
N THR A 166 -12.95 3.44 7.37
CA THR A 166 -13.94 4.46 7.01
C THR A 166 -15.20 3.87 6.39
N VAL A 167 -15.11 2.69 5.78
CA VAL A 167 -16.23 1.99 5.14
C VAL A 167 -16.83 0.91 6.02
N LEU A 168 -16.10 0.44 7.03
CA LEU A 168 -16.50 -0.67 7.89
C LEU A 168 -17.91 -0.53 8.50
N PRO A 169 -18.37 0.65 8.98
CA PRO A 169 -19.74 0.78 9.49
C PRO A 169 -20.83 0.45 8.46
N TYR A 170 -20.55 0.65 7.17
CA TYR A 170 -21.48 0.33 6.08
C TYR A 170 -21.44 -1.13 5.69
N ILE A 171 -20.26 -1.75 5.79
CA ILE A 171 -20.11 -3.20 5.65
C ILE A 171 -20.94 -3.88 6.75
N VAL A 172 -20.75 -3.49 8.01
CA VAL A 172 -21.51 -4.06 9.15
C VAL A 172 -23.02 -3.86 8.99
N ALA A 173 -23.47 -2.67 8.59
CA ALA A 173 -24.88 -2.44 8.32
C ALA A 173 -25.43 -3.36 7.21
N ARG A 174 -24.62 -3.63 6.17
CA ARG A 174 -25.00 -4.54 5.10
C ARG A 174 -25.01 -6.00 5.57
N GLU A 175 -24.05 -6.41 6.38
CA GLU A 175 -24.02 -7.75 6.99
C GLU A 175 -25.26 -7.99 7.86
N ASP A 176 -25.68 -6.99 8.65
CA ASP A 176 -26.89 -7.04 9.46
C ASP A 176 -28.16 -7.20 8.60
N GLU A 177 -28.23 -6.53 7.45
CA GLU A 177 -29.34 -6.68 6.48
C GLU A 177 -29.37 -8.06 5.82
N LEU A 178 -28.21 -8.61 5.49
CA LEU A 178 -28.07 -9.91 4.81
C LEU A 178 -28.17 -11.11 5.77
N GLY A 179 -27.92 -10.90 7.06
CA GLY A 179 -27.90 -11.96 8.06
C GLY A 179 -26.65 -12.85 7.99
N HIS A 180 -25.57 -12.38 7.37
CA HIS A 180 -24.27 -13.04 7.36
C HIS A 180 -23.12 -12.04 7.13
N SER A 181 -21.89 -12.44 7.48
CA SER A 181 -20.68 -11.64 7.28
C SER A 181 -20.25 -11.56 5.81
N ILE A 182 -19.54 -10.49 5.47
CA ILE A 182 -18.86 -10.27 4.19
C ILE A 182 -17.36 -10.32 4.47
N ARG A 183 -16.64 -11.26 3.83
CA ARG A 183 -15.20 -11.36 4.05
C ARG A 183 -14.51 -10.13 3.52
N THR A 184 -13.61 -9.54 4.29
CA THR A 184 -13.10 -8.21 3.96
C THR A 184 -11.58 -8.19 3.96
N GLY A 185 -10.98 -7.73 2.86
CA GLY A 185 -9.55 -7.54 2.73
C GLY A 185 -9.16 -6.11 2.43
N THR A 186 -7.95 -5.72 2.83
CA THR A 186 -7.42 -4.38 2.60
C THR A 186 -5.93 -4.37 2.27
N VAL A 187 -5.53 -3.52 1.31
CA VAL A 187 -4.13 -3.12 1.13
C VAL A 187 -3.92 -1.77 1.82
N ASP A 188 -3.41 -1.81 3.04
CA ASP A 188 -3.26 -0.65 3.92
C ASP A 188 -2.00 -0.76 4.81
N CYS A 189 -2.14 -0.74 6.14
CA CYS A 189 -1.02 -0.70 7.07
C CYS A 189 -1.30 -1.39 8.40
N PHE A 190 -0.23 -1.81 9.07
CA PHE A 190 -0.23 -2.31 10.44
C PHE A 190 -0.33 -1.13 11.42
N SER A 191 -1.49 -0.45 11.42
CA SER A 191 -1.79 0.71 12.24
C SER A 191 -2.46 0.33 13.56
N ARG A 192 -2.48 1.28 14.50
CA ARG A 192 -3.25 1.12 15.75
C ARG A 192 -4.74 0.92 15.49
N GLN A 193 -5.27 1.58 14.46
CA GLN A 193 -6.67 1.48 14.08
C GLN A 193 -7.02 0.07 13.60
N ASN A 194 -6.23 -0.51 12.69
CA ASN A 194 -6.45 -1.88 12.22
C ASN A 194 -6.21 -2.91 13.33
N PHE A 195 -5.29 -2.64 14.26
CA PHE A 195 -5.11 -3.44 15.47
C PHE A 195 -6.36 -3.45 16.37
N ASP A 196 -7.01 -2.30 16.54
CA ASP A 196 -8.23 -2.23 17.34
C ASP A 196 -9.40 -2.91 16.61
N ILE A 197 -9.49 -2.81 15.28
CA ILE A 197 -10.51 -3.49 14.44
C ILE A 197 -10.36 -5.02 14.50
N ILE A 198 -9.16 -5.57 14.33
CA ILE A 198 -8.94 -7.04 14.29
C ILE A 198 -9.29 -7.73 15.61
N LYS A 199 -9.37 -6.97 16.70
CA LYS A 199 -9.77 -7.46 18.02
C LYS A 199 -11.27 -7.47 18.25
N THR A 200 -12.05 -6.84 17.38
CA THR A 200 -13.51 -6.89 17.47
C THR A 200 -14.07 -8.08 16.72
N ARG A 201 -15.37 -8.29 16.84
CA ARG A 201 -16.13 -9.24 16.03
C ARG A 201 -17.40 -8.53 15.55
N ASP A 202 -17.86 -8.91 14.38
CA ASP A 202 -19.18 -8.51 13.89
C ASP A 202 -20.32 -9.22 14.65
N ALA A 203 -21.57 -8.99 14.24
CA ALA A 203 -22.75 -9.61 14.84
C ALA A 203 -22.79 -11.14 14.70
N PHE A 204 -22.01 -11.71 13.78
CA PHE A 204 -21.96 -13.14 13.46
C PHE A 204 -20.72 -13.84 14.04
N GLY A 205 -19.86 -13.11 14.74
CA GLY A 205 -18.65 -13.63 15.37
C GLY A 205 -17.42 -13.70 14.47
N HIS A 206 -17.43 -13.07 13.30
CA HIS A 206 -16.29 -12.99 12.38
C HIS A 206 -15.42 -11.75 12.65
N VAL A 207 -14.15 -11.85 12.26
CA VAL A 207 -13.20 -10.74 12.34
C VAL A 207 -13.51 -9.78 11.19
N PRO A 208 -13.58 -8.45 11.41
CA PRO A 208 -13.93 -7.53 10.33
C PRO A 208 -12.88 -7.37 9.21
N ILE A 209 -11.68 -7.94 9.36
CA ILE A 209 -10.61 -7.93 8.37
C ILE A 209 -10.03 -9.35 8.30
N ASP A 210 -10.31 -10.05 7.20
CA ASP A 210 -9.85 -11.42 6.91
C ASP A 210 -8.49 -11.45 6.21
N TYR A 211 -8.13 -10.37 5.52
CA TYR A 211 -6.85 -10.25 4.82
C TYR A 211 -6.31 -8.83 4.91
N ILE A 212 -5.02 -8.68 5.21
CA ILE A 212 -4.35 -7.40 5.05
C ILE A 212 -2.97 -7.57 4.42
N ALA A 213 -2.71 -6.81 3.37
CA ALA A 213 -1.35 -6.51 2.91
C ALA A 213 -0.97 -5.14 3.46
N GLY A 214 -0.15 -5.12 4.50
CA GLY A 214 0.12 -3.95 5.31
C GLY A 214 1.52 -3.38 5.14
N LYS A 215 1.59 -2.05 5.04
CA LYS A 215 2.80 -1.28 5.32
C LYS A 215 3.09 -1.29 6.83
N TYR A 216 4.36 -1.33 7.20
CA TYR A 216 4.81 -1.27 8.59
C TYR A 216 5.30 0.14 8.95
N ALA A 217 5.18 0.53 10.22
CA ALA A 217 5.34 1.93 10.64
C ALA A 217 6.71 2.53 10.30
N SER A 218 7.80 1.77 10.45
CA SER A 218 9.15 2.27 10.14
C SER A 218 9.50 2.27 8.67
N MET A 219 8.60 1.90 7.74
CA MET A 219 8.85 1.89 6.29
C MET A 219 9.45 3.22 5.78
N ALA A 220 9.06 4.34 6.38
CA ALA A 220 9.57 5.67 6.07
C ALA A 220 10.98 5.97 6.64
N GLY A 221 11.48 5.15 7.56
CA GLY A 221 12.76 5.33 8.26
C GLY A 221 13.94 5.61 7.32
N PRO A 222 14.16 4.79 6.26
CA PRO A 222 15.21 5.06 5.29
C PRO A 222 15.10 6.41 4.56
N ALA A 223 13.89 6.98 4.41
CA ALA A 223 13.73 8.31 3.83
C ALA A 223 14.28 9.42 4.76
N PHE A 224 14.19 9.23 6.08
CA PHE A 224 14.86 10.11 7.04
C PHE A 224 16.38 10.01 6.92
N ALA A 225 16.93 8.80 6.81
CA ALA A 225 18.36 8.62 6.58
C ALA A 225 18.81 9.27 5.27
N ALA A 226 17.99 9.18 4.22
CA ALA A 226 18.28 9.83 2.94
C ALA A 226 18.38 11.35 3.07
N LEU A 227 17.39 11.98 3.70
CA LEU A 227 17.38 13.42 3.94
C LEU A 227 18.52 13.87 4.85
N TYR A 228 18.84 13.10 5.89
CA TYR A 228 19.91 13.46 6.82
C TYR A 228 21.27 13.52 6.11
N ASN A 229 21.59 12.53 5.28
CA ASN A 229 22.79 12.55 4.44
C ASN A 229 22.78 13.75 3.48
N ALA A 230 21.66 14.02 2.80
CA ALA A 230 21.58 15.12 1.85
C ALA A 230 21.78 16.50 2.50
N ILE A 231 21.17 16.73 3.68
CA ILE A 231 21.35 17.96 4.46
C ILE A 231 22.77 18.07 5.01
N GLY A 232 23.40 16.95 5.35
CA GLY A 232 24.81 16.86 5.77
C GLY A 232 25.82 17.12 4.64
N GLY A 233 25.38 17.22 3.38
CA GLY A 233 26.25 17.37 2.20
C GLY A 233 26.77 16.05 1.64
N ASP A 234 26.34 14.91 2.19
CA ASP A 234 26.76 13.56 1.81
C ASP A 234 25.90 12.99 0.68
N LEU A 235 25.74 13.77 -0.40
CA LEU A 235 24.87 13.41 -1.52
C LEU A 235 25.30 12.13 -2.25
N ASP A 236 26.58 11.74 -2.20
CA ASP A 236 27.04 10.49 -2.80
C ASP A 236 26.44 9.23 -2.12
N VAL A 237 25.96 9.35 -0.87
CA VAL A 237 25.23 8.27 -0.18
C VAL A 237 23.84 8.05 -0.77
N VAL A 238 23.23 9.09 -1.33
CA VAL A 238 21.77 9.16 -1.61
C VAL A 238 21.43 9.71 -3.00
N ARG A 239 22.43 10.00 -3.82
CA ARG A 239 22.31 10.40 -5.24
C ARG A 239 23.49 9.82 -6.02
N PRO A 240 23.62 8.48 -6.10
CA PRO A 240 24.73 7.88 -6.83
C PRO A 240 24.70 8.34 -8.29
N GLY A 241 25.80 8.91 -8.78
CA GLY A 241 25.85 9.44 -10.15
C GLY A 241 25.01 10.71 -10.39
N GLY A 242 24.52 11.37 -9.33
CA GLY A 242 23.79 12.63 -9.41
C GLY A 242 22.29 12.50 -9.69
N THR A 243 21.78 11.29 -9.89
CA THR A 243 20.36 11.01 -10.14
C THR A 243 19.62 10.55 -8.89
N ALA A 244 18.30 10.66 -8.90
CA ALA A 244 17.44 10.18 -7.84
C ALA A 244 17.50 8.64 -7.72
N PHE A 245 17.50 8.11 -6.51
CA PHE A 245 17.38 6.66 -6.31
C PHE A 245 15.94 6.17 -6.49
N ARG A 246 15.80 4.88 -6.79
CA ARG A 246 14.53 4.15 -6.74
C ARG A 246 14.75 2.87 -5.97
N LEU A 247 14.40 2.87 -4.68
CA LEU A 247 14.63 1.75 -3.78
C LEU A 247 13.28 1.15 -3.38
N TYR A 248 13.20 -0.18 -3.45
CA TYR A 248 11.95 -0.87 -3.22
C TYR A 248 11.88 -1.58 -1.88
N GLN A 249 10.71 -1.46 -1.28
CA GLN A 249 10.24 -2.21 -0.14
C GLN A 249 8.99 -2.99 -0.59
N GLY A 250 8.36 -3.71 0.34
CA GLY A 250 7.11 -4.42 0.07
C GLY A 250 6.22 -4.47 1.29
N PHE A 251 5.08 -5.12 1.11
CA PHE A 251 4.07 -5.34 2.14
C PHE A 251 4.43 -6.57 2.99
N TRP A 252 3.90 -6.63 4.20
CA TRP A 252 3.72 -7.89 4.91
C TRP A 252 2.25 -8.24 4.91
N SER A 253 1.93 -9.52 4.79
CA SER A 253 0.54 -9.97 4.72
C SER A 253 0.15 -10.79 5.94
N ALA A 254 -1.09 -10.63 6.39
CA ALA A 254 -1.71 -11.45 7.42
C ALA A 254 -3.10 -11.91 6.96
N THR A 255 -3.41 -13.18 7.24
CA THR A 255 -4.70 -13.83 6.92
C THR A 255 -5.46 -14.27 8.17
N SER A 256 -4.92 -13.96 9.35
CA SER A 256 -5.51 -14.25 10.66
C SER A 256 -5.20 -13.15 11.67
N PRO A 257 -6.01 -13.01 12.74
CA PRO A 257 -5.71 -12.13 13.85
C PRO A 257 -4.35 -12.44 14.50
N GLU A 258 -3.99 -13.72 14.62
CA GLU A 258 -2.74 -14.15 15.23
C GLU A 258 -1.52 -13.68 14.41
N GLU A 259 -1.54 -13.89 13.10
CA GLU A 259 -0.49 -13.40 12.19
C GLU A 259 -0.42 -11.87 12.22
N PHE A 260 -1.58 -11.18 12.21
CA PHE A 260 -1.60 -9.72 12.28
C PHE A 260 -0.94 -9.22 13.57
N LEU A 261 -1.30 -9.81 14.71
CA LEU A 261 -0.77 -9.41 16.02
C LEU A 261 0.74 -9.66 16.11
N GLU A 262 1.23 -10.76 15.54
CA GLU A 262 2.66 -11.03 15.44
C GLU A 262 3.36 -9.94 14.63
N LEU A 263 2.88 -9.67 13.41
CA LEU A 263 3.48 -8.69 12.51
C LEU A 263 3.42 -7.27 13.07
N TYR A 264 2.29 -6.88 13.69
CA TYR A 264 2.12 -5.61 14.38
C TYR A 264 3.10 -5.42 15.55
N GLY A 265 3.50 -6.52 16.22
CA GLY A 265 4.57 -6.51 17.21
C GLY A 265 5.88 -5.97 16.65
N TYR A 266 6.24 -6.34 15.42
CA TYR A 266 7.46 -5.87 14.74
C TYR A 266 7.35 -4.45 14.18
N THR A 267 6.18 -3.80 14.23
CA THR A 267 6.01 -2.42 13.70
C THR A 267 6.00 -1.35 14.79
N THR A 268 5.67 -1.71 16.03
CA THR A 268 5.36 -0.73 17.09
C THR A 268 6.49 -0.48 18.09
N GLY A 269 7.53 -1.32 18.09
CA GLY A 269 8.71 -1.11 18.94
C GLY A 269 9.59 0.04 18.45
N ILE A 270 10.16 0.81 19.36
CA ILE A 270 11.22 1.80 19.04
C ILE A 270 12.61 1.13 18.87
N TYR A 271 12.82 0.02 19.57
CA TYR A 271 14.06 -0.78 19.52
C TYR A 271 13.91 -2.01 18.61
N GLU A 272 12.70 -2.56 18.54
CA GLU A 272 12.33 -3.72 17.75
C GLU A 272 11.37 -3.26 16.64
N ASN A 273 11.95 -2.76 15.55
CA ASN A 273 11.21 -2.33 14.36
C ASN A 273 11.91 -2.80 13.09
N ALA A 274 11.21 -2.79 11.95
CA ALA A 274 11.81 -3.10 10.66
C ALA A 274 13.06 -2.24 10.38
N TYR A 275 13.01 -0.95 10.74
CA TYR A 275 14.16 -0.05 10.76
C TYR A 275 14.24 0.69 12.10
N SER A 276 15.08 0.20 13.01
CA SER A 276 15.34 0.91 14.27
C SER A 276 16.28 2.10 14.07
N CYS A 277 16.35 3.01 15.04
CA CYS A 277 17.31 4.11 15.03
C CYS A 277 18.76 3.62 14.84
N ALA A 278 19.13 2.51 15.48
CA ALA A 278 20.47 1.94 15.37
C ALA A 278 20.77 1.45 13.95
N ASP A 279 19.79 0.88 13.25
CA ASP A 279 19.95 0.46 11.86
C ASP A 279 20.13 1.68 10.95
N LEU A 280 19.29 2.72 11.13
CA LEU A 280 19.36 3.94 10.33
C LEU A 280 20.68 4.70 10.53
N MET A 281 21.23 4.73 11.76
CA MET A 281 22.53 5.34 12.03
C MET A 281 23.68 4.68 11.27
N GLN A 282 23.60 3.39 10.94
CA GLN A 282 24.64 2.70 10.15
C GLN A 282 24.72 3.19 8.70
N VAL A 283 23.66 3.81 8.19
CA VAL A 283 23.59 4.30 6.80
C VAL A 283 23.57 5.82 6.70
N ILE A 284 23.81 6.51 7.82
CA ILE A 284 23.96 7.97 7.88
C ILE A 284 25.43 8.30 8.11
N ARG A 285 26.05 9.04 7.20
CA ARG A 285 27.49 9.29 7.23
C ARG A 285 27.95 10.10 8.45
N GLY A 286 27.11 10.99 8.95
CA GLY A 286 27.35 11.71 10.21
C GLY A 286 27.51 10.81 11.45
N TYR A 287 26.99 9.58 11.41
CA TYR A 287 27.14 8.60 12.51
C TYR A 287 28.08 7.44 12.14
N GLN A 288 28.11 7.03 10.86
CA GLN A 288 28.96 5.95 10.35
C GLN A 288 29.75 6.44 9.13
N SER A 289 31.04 6.74 9.31
CA SER A 289 31.88 7.33 8.26
C SER A 289 32.04 6.47 7.00
N THR A 290 31.81 5.16 7.10
CA THR A 290 31.86 4.22 5.97
C THR A 290 30.52 4.08 5.23
N ALA A 291 29.45 4.74 5.70
CA ALA A 291 28.14 4.69 5.07
C ALA A 291 28.25 5.17 3.61
N ASN A 292 27.66 4.39 2.70
CA ASN A 292 27.64 4.65 1.26
C ASN A 292 26.29 4.21 0.67
N PHE A 293 26.06 4.50 -0.61
CA PHE A 293 24.82 4.12 -1.27
C PHE A 293 24.55 2.61 -1.21
N GLY A 294 25.58 1.77 -1.32
CA GLY A 294 25.44 0.32 -1.24
C GLY A 294 24.92 -0.16 0.12
N SER A 295 25.46 0.35 1.23
CA SER A 295 24.94 0.03 2.57
C SER A 295 23.53 0.59 2.79
N PHE A 296 23.25 1.80 2.27
CA PHE A 296 21.93 2.42 2.35
C PHE A 296 20.87 1.60 1.60
N GLN A 297 21.18 1.19 0.37
CA GLN A 297 20.32 0.32 -0.44
C GLN A 297 20.12 -1.04 0.22
N ALA A 298 21.20 -1.68 0.70
CA ALA A 298 21.13 -3.00 1.32
C ALA A 298 20.22 -2.98 2.56
N LEU A 299 20.34 -1.97 3.43
CA LEU A 299 19.43 -1.82 4.55
C LEU A 299 17.99 -1.61 4.06
N THR A 300 17.77 -0.63 3.18
CA THR A 300 16.44 -0.21 2.71
C THR A 300 15.64 -1.34 2.06
N GLN A 301 16.30 -2.26 1.36
CA GLN A 301 15.65 -3.36 0.66
C GLN A 301 15.55 -4.65 1.49
N ALA A 302 16.16 -4.70 2.68
CA ALA A 302 16.07 -5.84 3.59
C ALA A 302 14.79 -5.78 4.45
N TYR A 303 13.63 -5.60 3.81
CA TYR A 303 12.36 -5.32 4.49
C TYR A 303 11.54 -6.56 4.84
N ASP A 304 11.86 -7.73 4.27
CA ASP A 304 11.10 -8.93 4.51
C ASP A 304 11.13 -9.33 6.00
N VAL A 305 10.09 -10.02 6.45
CA VAL A 305 9.90 -10.37 7.86
C VAL A 305 11.10 -11.17 8.41
N ALA A 306 11.72 -12.03 7.59
CA ALA A 306 12.87 -12.83 8.02
C ALA A 306 14.11 -11.94 8.24
N SER A 307 14.40 -11.02 7.31
CA SER A 307 15.46 -10.03 7.45
C SER A 307 15.26 -9.13 8.68
N VAL A 308 14.03 -8.70 8.94
CA VAL A 308 13.67 -7.89 10.12
C VAL A 308 13.89 -8.68 11.41
N LYS A 309 13.38 -9.92 11.48
CA LYS A 309 13.59 -10.81 12.63
C LYS A 309 15.08 -11.04 12.88
N ALA A 310 15.86 -11.31 11.84
CA ALA A 310 17.30 -11.49 11.96
C ALA A 310 17.99 -10.25 12.55
N ARG A 311 17.62 -9.03 12.11
CA ARG A 311 18.18 -7.79 12.68
C ARG A 311 17.76 -7.56 14.13
N ILE A 312 16.50 -7.78 14.45
CA ILE A 312 15.98 -7.59 15.83
C ILE A 312 16.65 -8.58 16.79
N LEU A 313 16.76 -9.85 16.41
CA LEU A 313 17.29 -10.92 17.27
C LEU A 313 18.82 -10.95 17.34
N SER A 314 19.52 -10.25 16.46
CA SER A 314 21.00 -10.15 16.46
C SER A 314 21.56 -9.08 17.41
N LYS A 315 20.68 -8.31 18.06
CA LYS A 315 21.01 -7.24 19.02
C LYS A 315 20.98 -7.76 20.46
#